data_AF-A0A3B9YW90-F1
#
_entry.id   AF-A0A3B9YW90-F1
#
_cell.length_a   1.000
_cell.length_b   1.000
_cell.length_c   1.000
_cell.angle_alpha   90.00
_cell.angle_beta   90.00
_cell.angle_gamma   90.00
#
_symmetry.space_group_name_H-M   'P 1'
#
loop_
_entity.id
_entity.type
_entity.pdbx_description
1 polymer ?
#
loop_
_entity_poly.entity_id
_entity_poly.type
_entity_poly.pdbx_seq_one_letter_code
_entity_poly.pdbx_strand_id
1 'polypeptide(L)' 'IANWCWVRTYKWSGASVDGLPHLGRWMDAMQARPACQKGVKVPVDLGSLVDQAKDKARDDFIKGARAIVETGKPQK' A
#
# COMPACT_ATOMS: atom_id res chain seq x y z
N ILE A 1 4.45 -9.28 -14.11
CA ILE A 1 4.11 -8.72 -12.77
C ILE A 1 3.21 -7.48 -12.86
N ALA A 2 3.20 -6.73 -13.97
CA ALA A 2 2.53 -5.44 -14.13
C ALA A 2 1.05 -5.38 -13.69
N ASN A 3 0.27 -6.45 -13.83
CA ASN A 3 -1.17 -6.42 -13.49
C ASN A 3 -1.44 -6.60 -11.99
N TRP A 4 -0.56 -7.30 -11.27
CA TRP A 4 -0.78 -7.64 -9.86
C TRP A 4 -0.79 -6.43 -8.94
N CYS A 5 0.05 -5.42 -9.23
CA CYS A 5 0.13 -4.22 -8.40
C CYS A 5 -1.17 -3.42 -8.38
N TRP A 6 -1.94 -3.45 -9.47
CA TRP A 6 -3.25 -2.82 -9.59
C TRP A 6 -4.37 -3.68 -9.03
N VAL A 7 -4.39 -4.97 -9.41
CA VAL A 7 -5.48 -5.86 -9.00
C VAL A 7 -5.50 -6.06 -7.48
N ARG A 8 -4.36 -6.11 -6.78
CA ARG A 8 -4.34 -6.29 -5.32
C ARG A 8 -5.02 -5.14 -4.56
N THR A 9 -5.09 -3.95 -5.16
CA THR A 9 -5.68 -2.74 -4.55
C THR A 9 -7.10 -2.46 -5.04
N TYR A 10 -7.77 -3.44 -5.67
CA TYR A 10 -9.11 -3.28 -6.25
C TYR A 10 -10.16 -2.64 -5.30
N LYS A 11 -10.09 -2.95 -4.01
CA LYS A 11 -10.95 -2.36 -2.97
C LYS A 11 -10.81 -0.85 -2.86
N TRP A 12 -9.58 -0.33 -2.98
CA TRP A 12 -9.31 1.11 -2.92
C TRP A 12 -9.90 1.85 -4.12
N SER A 13 -9.97 1.16 -5.26
CA SER A 13 -10.63 1.65 -6.47
C SER A 13 -12.16 1.48 -6.46
N GLY A 14 -12.74 0.88 -5.42
CA GLY A 14 -14.18 0.61 -5.34
C GLY A 14 -14.67 -0.45 -6.34
N ALA A 15 -13.78 -1.23 -6.95
CA ALA A 15 -14.17 -2.32 -7.85
C ALA A 15 -14.53 -3.59 -7.05
N SER A 16 -15.46 -4.40 -7.55
CA SER A 16 -15.71 -5.76 -7.02
C SER A 16 -15.02 -6.82 -7.87
N VAL A 17 -14.60 -7.90 -7.22
CA VAL A 17 -14.06 -9.12 -7.86
C VAL A 17 -14.97 -10.33 -7.65
N ASP A 18 -16.19 -10.10 -7.14
CA ASP A 18 -17.15 -11.16 -6.86
C ASP A 18 -17.58 -11.86 -8.15
N GLY A 19 -17.77 -13.18 -8.09
CA GLY A 19 -18.12 -13.98 -9.26
C GLY A 19 -16.99 -14.19 -10.28
N LEU A 20 -15.74 -13.78 -9.98
CA LEU A 20 -14.56 -14.00 -10.83
C LEU A 20 -13.63 -15.07 -10.26
N PRO A 21 -14.00 -16.38 -10.31
CA PRO A 21 -13.27 -17.44 -9.59
C PRO A 21 -11.84 -17.65 -10.10
N HIS A 22 -11.61 -17.50 -11.40
CA HIS A 22 -10.27 -17.61 -11.96
C HIS A 22 -9.37 -16.43 -11.60
N LEU A 23 -9.96 -15.24 -11.44
CA LEU A 23 -9.25 -14.06 -10.96
C LEU A 23 -8.87 -14.26 -9.49
N GLY A 24 -9.80 -14.67 -8.63
CA GLY A 24 -9.53 -14.99 -7.23
C GLY A 24 -8.39 -16.00 -7.06
N ARG A 25 -8.47 -17.14 -7.75
CA ARG A 25 -7.39 -18.15 -7.75
C ARG A 25 -6.02 -17.57 -8.15
N TRP A 26 -6.00 -16.75 -9.21
CA TRP A 26 -4.77 -16.11 -9.66
C TRP A 26 -4.24 -15.09 -8.64
N MET A 27 -5.13 -14.33 -8.01
CA MET A 27 -4.77 -13.38 -6.96
C MET A 27 -4.12 -14.08 -5.77
N ASP A 28 -4.69 -15.20 -5.31
CA ASP A 28 -4.13 -16.01 -4.21
C ASP A 28 -2.74 -16.56 -4.56
N ALA A 29 -2.59 -17.09 -5.78
CA ALA A 29 -1.32 -17.58 -6.28
C ALA A 29 -0.26 -16.47 -6.34
N MET A 30 -0.64 -15.25 -6.71
CA MET A 30 0.27 -14.10 -6.72
C MET A 30 0.62 -13.62 -5.31
N GLN A 31 -0.35 -13.60 -4.39
CA GLN A 31 -0.15 -13.21 -2.99
C GLN A 31 0.78 -14.18 -2.24
N ALA A 32 0.73 -15.47 -2.57
CA ALA A 32 1.59 -16.49 -1.97
C ALA A 32 3.08 -16.36 -2.35
N ARG A 33 3.41 -15.61 -3.41
CA ARG A 33 4.80 -15.51 -3.89
C ARG A 33 5.65 -14.66 -2.93
N PRO A 34 6.78 -15.18 -2.42
CA PRO A 34 7.65 -14.42 -1.51
C PRO A 34 8.15 -13.09 -2.10
N ALA A 35 8.40 -13.05 -3.41
CA ALA A 35 8.82 -11.82 -4.10
C ALA A 35 7.73 -10.74 -4.10
N CYS A 36 6.46 -11.13 -4.23
CA CYS A 36 5.32 -10.21 -4.18
C CYS A 36 5.14 -9.65 -2.76
N GLN A 37 5.29 -10.50 -1.74
CA GLN A 37 5.23 -10.09 -0.33
C GLN A 37 6.37 -9.14 0.05
N LYS A 38 7.58 -9.38 -0.46
CA LYS A 38 8.71 -8.45 -0.28
C LYS A 38 8.48 -7.13 -1.01
N GLY A 39 7.97 -7.19 -2.26
CA GLY A 39 7.75 -6.00 -3.09
C GLY A 39 6.77 -5.00 -2.49
N VAL A 40 5.71 -5.46 -1.79
CA VAL A 40 4.74 -4.54 -1.16
C VAL A 40 5.27 -3.80 0.07
N LYS A 41 6.45 -4.19 0.58
CA LYS A 41 7.10 -3.59 1.76
C LYS A 41 8.16 -2.55 1.39
N VAL A 42 8.31 -2.24 0.10
CA VAL A 42 9.31 -1.31 -0.44
C VAL A 42 8.57 -0.11 -1.06
N PRO A 43 9.01 1.14 -0.81
CA PRO A 43 10.17 1.53 0.00
C PRO A 43 9.93 1.46 1.52
N VAL A 44 8.67 1.35 1.96
CA VAL A 44 8.30 1.40 3.38
C VAL A 44 7.28 0.31 3.70
N ASP A 45 7.48 -0.44 4.78
CA ASP A 45 6.53 -1.42 5.28
C ASP A 45 5.43 -0.72 6.12
N LEU A 46 4.35 -0.35 5.43
CA LEU A 46 3.20 0.35 6.02
C LEU A 46 2.53 -0.46 7.13
N GLY A 47 2.55 -1.80 7.09
CA GLY A 47 1.97 -2.62 8.16
C GLY A 47 2.71 -2.40 9.48
N SER A 48 4.04 -2.38 9.42
CA SER A 48 4.89 -2.16 10.58
C SER A 48 4.85 -0.73 11.16
N LEU A 49 4.32 0.25 10.40
CA LEU A 49 4.17 1.63 10.85
C LEU A 49 2.85 1.89 11.60
N VAL A 50 1.83 1.06 11.35
CA VAL A 50 0.55 1.12 12.06
C VAL A 50 0.66 0.42 13.42
N ASP A 51 1.54 -0.57 13.53
CA ASP A 51 1.89 -1.20 14.81
C ASP A 51 2.68 -0.22 15.69
N GLN A 52 2.18 0.04 16.90
CA GLN A 52 2.64 1.09 17.83
C GLN A 52 4.07 0.91 18.38
N ALA A 53 4.84 -0.07 17.90
CA ALA A 53 6.09 -0.52 18.51
C ALA A 53 7.36 0.23 18.05
N LYS A 54 7.28 1.16 17.08
CA LYS A 54 8.48 1.80 16.50
C LYS A 54 8.32 3.32 16.31
N ASP A 55 8.42 4.05 17.40
CA ASP A 55 8.24 5.52 17.45
C ASP A 55 9.11 6.29 16.44
N LYS A 56 10.41 5.98 16.35
CA LYS A 56 11.33 6.72 15.48
C LYS A 56 11.01 6.61 13.98
N ALA A 57 10.68 5.40 13.51
CA ALA A 57 10.36 5.18 12.09
C ALA A 57 9.04 5.84 11.70
N ARG A 58 8.08 5.89 12.63
CA ARG A 58 6.81 6.60 12.45
C ARG A 58 7.04 8.11 12.39
N ASP A 59 7.87 8.66 13.27
CA ASP A 59 8.15 10.10 13.32
C ASP A 59 8.89 10.59 12.07
N ASP A 60 9.87 9.82 11.58
CA ASP A 60 10.57 10.11 10.33
C ASP A 60 9.60 10.05 9.12
N PHE A 61 8.68 9.08 9.11
CA PHE A 61 7.63 9.00 8.09
C PHE A 61 6.66 10.20 8.14
N ILE A 62 6.20 10.59 9.34
CA ILE A 62 5.33 11.77 9.52
C ILE A 62 6.03 13.04 9.03
N LYS A 63 7.32 13.22 9.37
CA LYS A 63 8.10 14.38 8.93
C LYS A 63 8.22 14.44 7.42
N GLY A 64 8.52 13.31 6.76
CA GLY A 64 8.58 13.22 5.31
C GLY A 64 7.23 13.49 4.64
N ALA A 65 6.15 12.91 5.16
CA ALA A 65 4.80 13.12 4.63
C ALA A 65 4.36 14.60 4.69
N ARG A 66 4.65 15.28 5.80
CA ARG A 66 4.34 16.73 5.96
C ARG A 66 5.07 17.61 4.96
N ALA A 67 6.29 17.25 4.57
CA ALA A 67 7.08 18.01 3.60
C ALA A 67 6.53 17.94 2.17
N ILE A 68 5.70 16.95 1.85
CA ILE A 68 5.14 16.72 0.50
C ILE A 68 3.77 17.41 0.33
N VAL A 69 3.11 17.81 1.42
CA VAL A 69 1.81 18.47 1.37
C VAL A 69 1.99 19.98 1.18
N GLU A 70 1.58 20.50 0.03
CA GLU A 70 1.44 21.93 -0.19
C GLU A 70 0.23 22.46 0.59
N THR A 71 0.46 23.02 1.76
CA THR A 71 -0.55 23.77 2.50
C THR A 71 -0.67 25.13 1.83
N GLY A 72 -1.74 25.35 1.06
CA GLY A 72 -1.98 26.58 0.29
C GLY A 72 -1.60 27.84 1.07
N LYS A 73 -0.89 28.77 0.41
CA LYS A 73 -0.40 30.00 1.05
C LYS A 73 -1.56 30.75 1.72
N PRO A 74 -1.37 31.32 2.92
CA PRO A 74 -2.40 32.14 3.53
C PRO A 74 -2.71 33.32 2.61
N GLN A 75 -3.99 33.48 2.28
CA GLN A 75 -4.53 34.62 1.56
C GLN A 75 -4.24 35.87 2.41
N LYS A 76 -3.53 36.85 1.84
CA LYS A 76 -3.28 38.15 2.48
C LYS A 76 -4.58 38.90 2.74
#